data_AF-A0AAN2TUV8-F1
#
_entry.id   AF-A0AAN2TUV8-F1
#
_cell.length_a   1.000
_cell.length_b   1.000
_cell.length_c   1.000
_cell.angle_alpha   90.00
_cell.angle_beta   90.00
_cell.angle_gamma   90.00
#
_symmetry.space_group_name_H-M   'P 1'
#
loop_
_entity.id
_entity.type
_entity.pdbx_description
1 polymer ?
#
loop_
_entity_poly.entity_id
_entity_poly.type
_entity_poly.pdbx_seq_one_letter_code
_entity_poly.pdbx_strand_id
1 'polypeptide(L)'
;MQYHTLLHVISGYLYEHYNALATSSQIEKEHARLELSFSPEIMEEIPFDQLEQSIKKILAQPHNVYTKTISRAEAELKKAGVIKTVIHLLPASLNEIRIVQINDIDEQTCGGTHVNNTNEIKDFSIMKIQQKGPAKKRIKIQLLD
;
A
#
# COMPACT_ATOMS: atom_id res chain seq x y z
N MET A 1 10.33 -6.51 5.63
CA MET A 1 9.14 -6.37 6.51
C MET A 1 8.70 -4.91 6.66
N GLN A 2 9.56 -4.02 7.20
CA GLN A 2 9.19 -2.61 7.42
C GLN A 2 8.79 -1.87 6.13
N TYR A 3 9.65 -1.89 5.10
CA TYR A 3 9.32 -1.28 3.79
C TYR A 3 7.99 -1.77 3.24
N HIS A 4 7.72 -3.07 3.32
CA HIS A 4 6.49 -3.63 2.77
C HIS A 4 5.26 -3.06 3.48
N THR A 5 5.29 -3.03 4.81
CA THR A 5 4.20 -2.48 5.62
C THR A 5 4.03 -0.98 5.40
N LEU A 6 5.13 -0.23 5.28
CA LEU A 6 5.09 1.19 4.95
C LEU A 6 4.46 1.45 3.57
N LEU A 7 4.77 0.63 2.56
CA LEU A 7 4.15 0.74 1.25
C LEU A 7 2.63 0.50 1.31
N HIS A 8 2.18 -0.47 2.12
CA HIS A 8 0.76 -0.68 2.37
C HIS A 8 0.11 0.55 3.00
N VAL A 9 0.73 1.17 4.01
CA VAL A 9 0.21 2.39 4.64
C VAL A 9 0.09 3.54 3.62
N ILE A 10 1.12 3.74 2.79
CA ILE A 10 1.11 4.79 1.75
C ILE A 10 0.02 4.51 0.70
N SER A 11 -0.07 3.27 0.19
CA SER A 11 -1.14 2.90 -0.75
C SER A 11 -2.53 2.94 -0.09
N GLY A 12 -2.57 2.63 1.20
CA GLY A 12 -3.69 2.71 2.11
C GLY A 12 -4.37 4.07 2.04
N TYR A 13 -3.60 5.04 2.51
CA TYR A 13 -3.93 6.46 2.54
C TYR A 13 -4.28 7.01 1.15
N LEU A 14 -3.44 6.76 0.13
CA LEU A 14 -3.69 7.34 -1.18
C LEU A 14 -4.94 6.75 -1.87
N TYR A 15 -5.28 5.51 -1.57
CA TYR A 15 -6.55 4.93 -2.03
C TYR A 15 -7.74 5.58 -1.31
N GLU A 16 -7.72 5.63 0.02
CA GLU A 16 -8.84 6.15 0.81
C GLU A 16 -9.15 7.63 0.48
N HIS A 17 -8.10 8.44 0.34
CA HIS A 17 -8.25 9.88 0.15
C HIS A 17 -8.40 10.29 -1.33
N TYR A 18 -7.85 9.50 -2.26
CA TYR A 18 -7.70 9.92 -3.66
C TYR A 18 -8.04 8.83 -4.69
N ASN A 19 -8.61 7.70 -4.27
CA ASN A 19 -8.89 6.54 -5.11
C ASN A 19 -7.68 6.06 -5.94
N ALA A 20 -6.47 6.30 -5.44
CA ALA A 20 -5.25 5.89 -6.11
C ALA A 20 -5.05 4.37 -6.03
N LEU A 21 -4.77 3.72 -7.15
CA LEU A 21 -4.51 2.29 -7.20
C LEU A 21 -3.01 2.02 -7.27
N ALA A 22 -2.49 1.23 -6.33
CA ALA A 22 -1.15 0.71 -6.42
C ALA A 22 -1.07 -0.29 -7.58
N THR A 23 -0.16 -0.04 -8.52
CA THR A 23 0.01 -0.86 -9.74
C THR A 23 1.25 -1.73 -9.68
N SER A 24 2.29 -1.30 -8.97
CA SER A 24 3.45 -2.13 -8.65
C SER A 24 4.20 -1.62 -7.42
N SER A 25 4.96 -2.50 -6.78
CA SER A 25 5.92 -2.12 -5.74
C SER A 25 7.22 -2.91 -5.91
N GLN A 26 8.33 -2.31 -5.49
CA GLN A 26 9.64 -2.93 -5.51
C GLN A 26 10.39 -2.56 -4.23
N ILE A 27 10.95 -3.56 -3.54
CA ILE A 27 11.74 -3.36 -2.33
C ILE A 27 13.18 -3.76 -2.63
N GLU A 28 14.11 -2.84 -2.41
CA GLU A 28 15.55 -3.05 -2.50
C GLU A 28 16.16 -2.94 -1.09
N LYS A 29 17.47 -3.17 -0.97
CA LYS A 29 18.17 -3.18 0.33
C LYS A 29 18.03 -1.84 1.08
N GLU A 30 18.15 -0.73 0.36
CA GLU A 30 18.27 0.61 0.95
C GLU A 30 17.06 1.51 0.67
N HIS A 31 16.12 1.07 -0.17
CA HIS A 31 14.96 1.86 -0.54
C HIS A 31 13.84 0.98 -1.09
N ALA A 32 12.65 1.56 -1.20
CA ALA A 32 11.52 0.95 -1.89
C ALA A 32 10.88 1.92 -2.89
N ARG A 33 10.10 1.37 -3.81
CA ARG A 33 9.35 2.11 -4.83
C ARG A 33 7.90 1.66 -4.82
N LEU A 34 7.00 2.62 -4.93
CA LEU A 34 5.56 2.42 -5.13
C LEU A 34 5.15 3.10 -6.43
N GLU A 35 4.50 2.37 -7.33
CA GLU A 35 3.85 2.94 -8.50
C GLU A 35 2.34 2.98 -8.31
N LEU A 36 1.76 4.15 -8.58
CA LEU A 36 0.36 4.43 -8.39
C LEU A 36 -0.25 4.99 -9.67
N SER A 37 -1.47 4.55 -9.97
CA SER A 37 -2.32 5.15 -10.99
C SER A 37 -3.46 5.92 -10.33
N PHE A 38 -3.81 7.06 -10.91
CA PHE A 38 -4.84 7.98 -10.44
C PHE A 38 -5.86 8.20 -11.57
N SER A 39 -7.02 8.76 -11.26
CA SER A 39 -7.76 9.47 -12.30
C SER A 39 -7.01 10.78 -12.62
N PRO A 40 -6.99 11.24 -13.89
CA PRO A 40 -6.29 12.47 -14.26
C PRO A 40 -6.74 13.69 -13.43
N GLU A 41 -8.04 13.81 -13.19
CA GLU A 41 -8.67 14.90 -12.44
C GLU A 41 -8.19 14.95 -10.98
N ILE A 42 -8.16 13.81 -10.29
CA ILE A 42 -7.77 13.77 -8.87
C ILE A 42 -6.27 14.01 -8.69
N MET A 43 -5.42 13.57 -9.62
CA MET A 43 -3.96 13.62 -9.45
C MET A 43 -3.42 15.04 -9.23
N GLU A 44 -4.07 16.05 -9.83
CA GLU A 44 -3.67 17.45 -9.69
C GLU A 44 -4.03 18.04 -8.32
N GLU A 45 -4.99 17.45 -7.62
CA GLU A 45 -5.47 17.90 -6.29
C GLU A 45 -4.64 17.33 -5.13
N ILE A 46 -3.75 16.37 -5.41
CA ILE A 46 -2.99 15.67 -4.36
C ILE A 46 -1.83 16.54 -3.86
N PRO A 47 -1.77 16.89 -2.56
CA PRO A 47 -0.65 17.63 -1.97
C PRO A 47 0.53 16.68 -1.72
N PHE A 48 1.22 16.29 -2.78
CA PHE A 48 2.35 15.35 -2.72
C PHE A 48 3.52 15.84 -1.86
N ASP A 49 3.67 17.15 -1.69
CA ASP A 49 4.62 17.80 -0.78
C ASP A 49 4.31 17.54 0.70
N GLN A 50 3.03 17.31 1.04
CA GLN A 50 2.58 17.03 2.40
C GLN A 50 2.44 15.52 2.69
N LEU A 51 2.55 14.67 1.66
CA LEU A 51 2.32 13.22 1.77
C LEU A 51 3.16 12.58 2.88
N GLU A 52 4.45 12.92 2.96
CA GLU A 52 5.32 12.36 4.01
C GLU A 52 4.79 12.69 5.41
N GLN A 53 4.40 13.94 5.66
CA GLN A 53 3.87 14.36 6.95
C GLN A 53 2.53 13.69 7.27
N SER A 54 1.64 13.54 6.29
CA SER A 54 0.37 12.82 6.47
C SER A 54 0.60 11.37 6.88
N ILE A 55 1.53 10.68 6.23
CA ILE A 55 1.86 9.29 6.58
C ILE A 55 2.54 9.21 7.94
N LYS A 56 3.45 10.14 8.29
CA LYS A 56 4.04 10.20 9.63
C LYS A 56 2.99 10.43 10.72
N LYS A 57 1.95 11.24 10.48
CA LYS A 57 0.83 11.42 11.42
C LYS A 57 0.06 10.12 11.67
N ILE A 58 -0.15 9.32 10.62
CA ILE A 58 -0.77 8.00 10.75
C ILE A 58 0.14 7.07 11.57
N LEU A 59 1.43 7.01 11.24
CA LEU A 59 2.40 6.15 11.93
C LEU A 59 2.74 6.61 13.36
N ALA A 60 2.36 7.83 13.76
CA ALA A 60 2.49 8.31 15.13
C ALA A 60 1.60 7.53 16.11
N GLN A 61 0.57 6.83 15.62
CA GLN A 61 -0.22 5.90 16.41
C GLN A 61 0.13 4.46 16.00
N PRO A 62 0.17 3.51 16.96
CA PRO A 62 0.44 2.11 16.66
C PRO A 62 -0.78 1.46 16.00
N HIS A 63 -0.57 0.80 14.86
CA HIS A 63 -1.61 0.07 14.14
C HIS A 63 -1.17 -1.39 14.01
N ASN A 64 -2.05 -2.31 14.41
CA ASN A 64 -1.76 -3.73 14.33
C ASN A 64 -1.87 -4.21 12.88
N VAL A 65 -0.98 -5.14 12.54
CA VAL A 65 -0.98 -5.84 11.26
C VAL A 65 -1.48 -7.25 11.50
N TYR A 66 -2.62 -7.56 10.91
CA TYR A 66 -3.25 -8.87 10.97
C TYR A 66 -3.09 -9.59 9.64
N THR A 67 -3.01 -10.91 9.73
CA THR A 67 -2.97 -11.76 8.54
C THR A 67 -3.99 -12.86 8.70
N LYS A 68 -4.77 -13.11 7.65
CA LYS A 68 -5.74 -14.21 7.61
C LYS A 68 -5.70 -14.87 6.24
N THR A 69 -5.99 -16.16 6.20
CA THR A 69 -6.18 -16.88 4.95
C THR A 69 -7.67 -17.10 4.77
N ILE A 70 -8.18 -16.78 3.58
CA ILE A 70 -9.57 -17.03 3.18
C ILE A 70 -9.58 -17.88 1.92
N SER A 71 -10.69 -18.54 1.64
CA SER A 71 -10.86 -19.23 0.36
C SER A 71 -10.97 -18.23 -0.79
N ARG A 72 -10.61 -18.67 -2.00
CA ARG A 72 -10.80 -17.88 -3.22
C ARG A 72 -12.26 -17.46 -3.40
N ALA A 73 -13.19 -18.38 -3.15
CA ALA A 73 -14.62 -18.11 -3.26
C ALA A 73 -15.07 -16.98 -2.30
N GLU A 74 -14.62 -17.01 -1.05
CA GLU A 74 -14.91 -15.93 -0.09
C GLU A 74 -14.29 -14.60 -0.52
N ALA A 75 -13.07 -14.64 -1.08
CA ALA A 75 -12.42 -13.44 -1.58
C ALA A 75 -13.21 -12.83 -2.74
N GLU A 76 -13.68 -13.66 -3.70
CA GLU A 76 -14.44 -13.22 -4.88
C GLU A 76 -15.80 -12.59 -4.50
N LEU A 77 -16.36 -12.96 -3.35
CA LEU A 77 -17.58 -12.36 -2.79
C LEU A 77 -17.34 -11.01 -2.12
N LYS A 78 -16.10 -10.66 -1.76
CA LYS A 78 -15.78 -9.34 -1.21
C LYS A 78 -15.84 -8.28 -2.31
N LYS A 79 -16.48 -7.14 -2.00
CA LYS A 79 -16.61 -6.02 -2.95
C LYS A 79 -15.24 -5.53 -3.42
N ALA A 80 -15.13 -5.25 -4.72
CA ALA A 80 -14.00 -4.52 -5.29
C ALA A 80 -13.81 -3.20 -4.53
N GLY A 81 -12.66 -3.03 -3.89
CA GLY A 81 -12.34 -1.90 -3.00
C GLY A 81 -12.15 -2.29 -1.54
N VAL A 82 -12.82 -3.34 -1.04
CA VAL A 82 -12.51 -3.93 0.28
C VAL A 82 -11.19 -4.69 0.20
N ILE A 83 -10.96 -5.37 -0.92
CA ILE A 83 -9.66 -5.94 -1.29
C ILE A 83 -9.15 -5.13 -2.48
N LYS A 84 -8.00 -4.45 -2.32
CA LYS A 84 -7.45 -3.59 -3.39
C LYS A 84 -6.80 -4.38 -4.53
N THR A 85 -6.41 -5.62 -4.29
CA THR A 85 -5.91 -6.52 -5.33
C THR A 85 -7.07 -7.18 -6.08
N VAL A 86 -6.96 -7.19 -7.40
CA VAL A 86 -7.97 -7.79 -8.26
C VAL A 86 -7.77 -9.30 -8.29
N ILE A 87 -8.66 -10.06 -7.64
CA ILE A 87 -8.52 -11.52 -7.43
C ILE A 87 -8.43 -12.30 -8.75
N HIS A 88 -9.05 -11.83 -9.82
CA HIS A 88 -8.95 -12.49 -11.14
C HIS A 88 -7.53 -12.47 -11.72
N LEU A 89 -6.62 -11.63 -11.21
CA LEU A 89 -5.21 -11.63 -11.59
C LEU A 89 -4.41 -12.75 -10.91
N LEU A 90 -4.98 -13.40 -9.88
CA LEU A 90 -4.33 -14.50 -9.19
C LEU A 90 -4.51 -15.81 -9.97
N PRO A 91 -3.46 -16.67 -10.04
CA PRO A 91 -3.53 -17.97 -10.71
C PRO A 91 -4.75 -18.77 -10.28
N ALA A 92 -5.47 -19.39 -11.22
CA ALA A 92 -6.70 -20.15 -10.93
C ALA A 92 -6.47 -21.32 -9.96
N SER A 93 -5.24 -21.84 -9.88
CA SER A 93 -4.84 -22.90 -8.95
C SER A 93 -4.75 -22.44 -7.49
N LEU A 94 -4.76 -21.12 -7.22
CA LEU A 94 -4.68 -20.58 -5.88
C LEU A 94 -6.08 -20.58 -5.24
N ASN A 95 -6.36 -21.60 -4.44
CA ASN A 95 -7.63 -21.78 -3.74
C ASN A 95 -7.70 -21.06 -2.38
N GLU A 96 -6.54 -20.68 -1.84
CA GLU A 96 -6.40 -19.97 -0.58
C GLU A 96 -5.68 -18.64 -0.81
N ILE A 97 -6.25 -17.56 -0.29
CA ILE A 97 -5.76 -16.20 -0.49
C ILE A 97 -5.39 -15.64 0.89
N ARG A 98 -4.13 -15.24 1.02
CA ARG A 98 -3.66 -14.52 2.20
C ARG A 98 -4.02 -13.05 2.10
N ILE A 99 -4.73 -12.56 3.11
CA ILE A 99 -5.07 -11.16 3.32
C ILE A 99 -4.16 -10.59 4.40
N VAL A 100 -3.62 -9.41 4.14
CA VAL A 100 -2.96 -8.56 5.13
C VAL A 100 -3.87 -7.37 5.39
N GLN A 101 -4.11 -7.10 6.67
CA GLN A 101 -4.93 -5.99 7.14
C GLN A 101 -4.12 -5.15 8.13
N ILE A 102 -4.01 -3.85 7.89
CA ILE A 102 -3.41 -2.88 8.80
C ILE A 102 -4.54 -2.05 9.41
N ASN A 103 -5.03 -2.47 10.58
CA ASN A 103 -6.25 -1.93 11.21
C ASN A 103 -7.32 -1.51 10.16
N ASP A 104 -7.61 -0.22 10.09
CA ASP A 104 -8.54 0.48 9.19
C ASP A 104 -7.83 1.23 8.04
N ILE A 105 -6.50 1.15 7.94
CA ILE A 105 -5.72 1.82 6.89
C ILE A 105 -5.79 1.06 5.56
N ASP A 106 -5.64 -0.27 5.61
CA ASP A 106 -5.44 -1.07 4.41
C ASP A 106 -5.85 -2.53 4.59
N GLU A 107 -6.55 -3.10 3.60
CA GLU A 107 -6.82 -4.55 3.50
C GLU A 107 -6.53 -4.99 2.04
N GLN A 108 -5.57 -5.89 1.85
CA GLN A 108 -5.11 -6.33 0.53
C GLN A 108 -4.76 -7.83 0.50
N THR A 109 -4.86 -8.45 -0.68
CA THR A 109 -4.24 -9.77 -0.87
C THR A 109 -2.74 -9.58 -0.98
N CYS A 110 -1.97 -10.21 -0.09
CA CYS A 110 -0.52 -10.06 -0.09
C CYS A 110 0.17 -11.31 0.44
N GLY A 111 1.15 -11.81 -0.33
CA GLY A 111 1.97 -12.96 0.04
C GLY A 111 3.29 -12.61 0.73
N GLY A 112 3.61 -11.32 0.90
CA GLY A 112 4.91 -10.91 1.47
C GLY A 112 4.93 -10.84 3.00
N THR A 113 6.12 -10.55 3.53
CA THR A 113 6.37 -10.43 4.97
C THR A 113 6.08 -9.02 5.46
N HIS A 114 5.46 -8.91 6.64
CA HIS A 114 5.10 -7.64 7.29
C HIS A 114 5.57 -7.62 8.75
N VAL A 115 5.72 -6.43 9.31
CA VAL A 115 5.85 -6.28 10.77
C VAL A 115 4.50 -6.58 11.43
N ASN A 116 4.47 -6.80 12.74
CA ASN A 116 3.22 -7.06 13.47
C ASN A 116 2.52 -5.77 13.89
N ASN A 117 3.26 -4.66 14.02
CA ASN A 117 2.72 -3.35 14.32
C ASN A 117 3.49 -2.24 13.58
N THR A 118 2.78 -1.16 13.20
CA THR A 118 3.40 -0.03 12.50
C THR A 118 4.45 0.72 13.31
N ASN A 119 4.48 0.60 14.64
CA ASN A 119 5.53 1.18 15.48
C ASN A 119 6.91 0.52 15.28
N GLU A 120 6.97 -0.65 14.65
CA GLU A 120 8.22 -1.32 14.27
C GLU A 120 8.84 -0.71 13.00
N ILE A 121 8.11 0.14 12.29
CA ILE A 121 8.61 0.84 11.10
C ILE A 121 9.47 2.01 11.61
N LYS A 122 10.76 2.01 11.22
CA LYS A 122 11.64 3.16 11.45
C LYS A 122 11.09 4.43 10.81
N ASP A 123 11.60 5.59 11.22
CA ASP A 123 11.28 6.82 10.50
C ASP A 123 11.68 6.68 9.02
N PHE A 124 11.07 7.46 8.14
CA PHE A 124 11.26 7.34 6.70
C PHE A 124 11.30 8.71 6.03
N SER A 125 11.76 8.72 4.79
CA SER A 125 11.66 9.88 3.91
C SER A 125 11.23 9.49 2.50
N ILE A 126 10.42 10.35 1.88
CA ILE A 126 10.10 10.31 0.46
C ILE A 126 11.23 10.98 -0.31
N MET A 127 12.13 10.18 -0.88
CA MET A 127 13.28 10.68 -1.63
C MET A 127 12.88 11.38 -2.92
N LYS A 128 11.86 10.86 -3.61
CA LYS A 128 11.49 11.33 -4.94
C LYS A 128 10.08 10.93 -5.32
N ILE A 129 9.35 11.85 -5.93
CA ILE A 129 8.09 11.58 -6.62
C ILE A 129 8.29 11.88 -8.10
N GLN A 130 8.09 10.89 -8.96
CA GLN A 130 8.33 10.98 -10.40
C GLN A 130 7.04 10.76 -11.17
N GLN A 131 6.76 11.60 -12.17
CA GLN A 131 5.73 11.31 -13.15
C GLN A 131 6.20 10.22 -14.11
N LYS A 132 5.38 9.19 -14.30
CA LYS A 132 5.64 8.03 -15.19
C LYS A 132 4.67 7.94 -16.36
N GLY A 133 3.68 8.82 -16.40
CA GLY A 133 2.67 8.95 -17.46
C GLY A 133 1.60 9.97 -17.05
N PRO A 134 0.56 10.16 -17.88
CA PRO A 134 -0.48 11.17 -17.67
C PRO A 134 -1.17 11.09 -16.30
N ALA A 135 -1.38 9.89 -15.77
CA ALA A 135 -1.98 9.69 -14.45
C ALA A 135 -1.23 8.62 -13.64
N LYS A 136 0.11 8.60 -13.75
CA LYS A 136 0.97 7.64 -13.05
C LYS A 136 2.11 8.35 -12.33
N LYS A 137 2.26 8.05 -11.04
CA LYS A 137 3.39 8.52 -10.23
C LYS A 137 4.16 7.34 -9.66
N ARG A 138 5.47 7.51 -9.51
CA ARG A 138 6.35 6.62 -8.77
C ARG A 138 6.90 7.36 -7.56
N ILE A 139 6.71 6.79 -6.38
CA ILE A 139 7.23 7.31 -5.12
C ILE A 139 8.41 6.43 -4.71
N LYS A 140 9.59 7.03 -4.54
CA LYS A 140 10.78 6.37 -3.99
C LYS A 140 10.90 6.77 -2.52
N ILE A 141 10.99 5.78 -1.64
CA ILE A 141 11.07 5.96 -0.18
C ILE A 141 12.31 5.25 0.37
N GLN A 142 12.85 5.78 1.46
CA GLN A 142 13.88 5.14 2.25
C GLN A 142 13.50 5.18 3.73
N LEU A 143 13.88 4.14 4.48
CA LEU A 143 13.87 4.18 5.94
C LEU A 143 15.13 4.94 6.40
N LEU A 144 14.97 5.72 7.45
CA LEU A 144 16.04 6.42 8.15
C LEU A 144 16.58 5.52 9.26
N ASP A 145 17.81 5.78 9.69
CA ASP A 145 18.49 4.95 10.68
C ASP A 145 17.96 5.09 12.10
#